data_AF-A0A7H4MZM2-F1
#
_entry.id   AF-A0A7H4MZM2-F1
#
_cell.length_a   1.000
_cell.length_b   1.000
_cell.length_c   1.000
_cell.angle_alpha   90.00
_cell.angle_beta   90.00
_cell.angle_gamma   90.00
#
_symmetry.space_group_name_H-M   'P 1'
#
loop_
_entity.id
_entity.type
_entity.pdbx_description
1 polymer ?
#
loop_
_entity_poly.entity_id
_entity_poly.type
_entity_poly.pdbx_seq_one_letter_code
_entity_poly.pdbx_strand_id
1 'polypeptide(L)'
;MRGVWLTTVSRLDWPPLESVNGGISAERRIALQQQALVAKLDNLKSLGINTVFFQVKPDGTALWPSKILPWSDMLTGKIGEDPGYDPLKFMLG
;
A
#
# COMPACT_ATOMS: atom_id res chain seq x y z
N MET A 1 7.81 18.67 -14.03
CA MET A 1 7.56 17.53 -13.12
C MET A 1 6.80 16.46 -13.91
N ARG A 2 7.26 15.20 -13.92
CA ARG A 2 6.50 14.07 -14.49
C ARG A 2 6.09 13.18 -13.32
N GLY A 3 4.95 13.50 -12.72
CA GLY A 3 4.42 12.80 -11.55
C GLY A 3 3.24 11.91 -11.94
N VAL A 4 3.16 10.73 -11.33
CA VAL A 4 1.99 9.85 -11.43
C VAL A 4 1.39 9.69 -10.04
N TRP A 5 0.07 9.70 -10.00
CA TRP A 5 -0.70 9.42 -8.80
C TRP A 5 -0.76 7.91 -8.60
N LEU A 6 -0.25 7.39 -7.47
CA LEU A 6 -0.41 5.99 -7.10
C LEU A 6 -1.69 5.88 -6.28
N THR A 7 -2.77 5.44 -6.93
CA THR A 7 -4.13 5.54 -6.39
C THR A 7 -4.42 4.36 -5.48
N THR A 8 -4.47 4.60 -4.17
CA THR A 8 -4.80 3.57 -3.17
C THR A 8 -6.32 3.43 -2.94
N VAL A 9 -7.12 4.42 -3.38
CA VAL A 9 -8.59 4.34 -3.34
C VAL A 9 -9.11 3.28 -4.33
N SER A 10 -9.99 2.42 -3.83
CA SER A 10 -10.64 1.31 -4.55
C SER A 10 -9.74 0.15 -5.00
N ARG A 11 -8.51 0.00 -4.47
CA ARG A 11 -7.55 -1.04 -4.89
C ARG A 11 -7.18 -0.99 -6.38
N LEU A 12 -7.35 0.17 -7.03
CA LEU A 12 -7.09 0.34 -8.46
C LEU A 12 -5.63 0.11 -8.82
N ASP A 13 -4.71 0.49 -7.92
CA ASP A 13 -3.29 0.20 -8.08
C ASP A 13 -2.77 -0.79 -7.04
N TRP A 14 -2.99 -0.52 -5.76
CA TRP A 14 -2.38 -1.29 -4.67
C TRP A 14 -3.28 -1.23 -3.43
N PRO A 15 -3.31 -2.28 -2.58
CA PRO A 15 -2.63 -3.57 -2.73
C PRO A 15 -3.43 -4.58 -3.58
N PRO A 16 -2.76 -5.61 -4.15
CA PRO A 16 -3.44 -6.61 -4.96
C PRO A 16 -4.53 -7.33 -4.15
N LEU A 17 -5.68 -7.60 -4.78
CA LEU A 17 -6.81 -8.28 -4.15
C LEU A 17 -6.40 -9.61 -3.49
N GLU A 18 -5.46 -10.33 -4.11
CA GLU A 18 -4.89 -11.57 -3.58
C GLU A 18 -4.24 -11.40 -2.21
N SER A 19 -3.72 -10.23 -1.88
CA SER A 19 -3.13 -9.96 -0.56
C SER A 19 -4.16 -9.79 0.55
N VAL A 20 -5.43 -9.60 0.20
CA VAL A 20 -6.52 -9.31 1.15
C VAL A 20 -7.55 -10.45 1.19
N ASN A 21 -7.46 -11.41 0.26
CA ASN A 21 -8.34 -12.57 0.23
C ASN A 21 -8.06 -13.50 1.41
N GLY A 22 -9.14 -13.97 2.07
CA GLY A 22 -9.04 -14.84 3.23
C GLY A 22 -8.35 -16.17 2.91
N GLY A 23 -7.40 -16.58 3.76
CA GLY A 23 -6.71 -17.87 3.67
C GLY A 23 -5.20 -17.81 3.46
N ILE A 24 -4.59 -16.64 3.33
CA ILE A 24 -3.13 -16.48 3.24
C ILE A 24 -2.51 -16.04 4.57
N SER A 25 -1.25 -16.43 4.83
CA SER A 25 -0.52 -16.02 6.03
C SER A 25 -0.15 -14.53 5.99
N ALA A 26 0.12 -13.95 7.17
CA ALA A 26 0.56 -12.56 7.28
C ALA A 26 1.86 -12.32 6.51
N GLU A 27 2.82 -13.26 6.53
CA GLU A 27 4.07 -13.11 5.78
C GLU A 27 3.81 -13.09 4.27
N ARG A 28 2.92 -13.96 3.77
CA ARG A 28 2.59 -14.01 2.35
C ARG A 28 1.90 -12.73 1.88
N ARG A 29 0.98 -12.20 2.68
CA ARG A 29 0.32 -10.92 2.42
C ARG A 29 1.33 -9.78 2.32
N ILE A 30 2.20 -9.64 3.32
CA ILE A 30 3.22 -8.57 3.38
C ILE A 30 4.14 -8.68 2.15
N ALA A 31 4.61 -9.87 1.81
CA ALA A 31 5.46 -10.10 0.65
C ALA A 31 4.78 -9.71 -0.67
N LEU A 32 3.51 -10.08 -0.87
CA LEU A 32 2.74 -9.69 -2.06
C LEU A 32 2.57 -8.17 -2.16
N GLN A 33 2.26 -7.52 -1.05
CA GLN A 33 2.10 -6.07 -0.99
C GLN A 33 3.41 -5.34 -1.31
N GLN A 34 4.52 -5.78 -0.73
CA GLN A 34 5.85 -5.22 -1.00
C GLN A 34 6.29 -5.43 -2.44
N GLN A 35 6.16 -6.65 -2.98
CA GLN A 35 6.53 -6.96 -4.36
C GLN A 35 5.72 -6.17 -5.37
N ALA A 36 4.40 -6.06 -5.17
CA ALA A 36 3.54 -5.26 -6.05
C ALA A 36 3.90 -3.77 -6.01
N LEU A 37 4.29 -3.26 -4.83
CA LEU A 37 4.71 -1.87 -4.70
C LEU A 37 6.04 -1.61 -5.42
N VAL A 38 7.05 -2.46 -5.21
CA VAL A 38 8.35 -2.36 -5.89
C VAL A 38 8.19 -2.44 -7.40
N ALA A 39 7.43 -3.42 -7.90
CA ALA A 39 7.17 -3.57 -9.34
C ALA A 39 6.53 -2.33 -9.95
N LYS A 40 5.60 -1.67 -9.24
CA LYS A 40 5.03 -0.39 -9.69
C LYS A 40 6.07 0.72 -9.70
N LEU A 41 6.85 0.88 -8.63
CA LEU A 41 7.87 1.93 -8.56
C LEU A 41 8.93 1.76 -9.66
N ASP A 42 9.37 0.54 -9.93
CA ASP A 42 10.31 0.23 -11.00
C ASP A 42 9.73 0.53 -12.39
N ASN A 43 8.45 0.22 -12.61
CA ASN A 43 7.77 0.58 -13.85
C ASN A 43 7.62 2.10 -14.02
N LEU A 44 7.28 2.83 -12.95
CA LEU A 44 7.23 4.30 -13.02
C LEU A 44 8.61 4.87 -13.33
N LYS A 45 9.66 4.34 -12.71
CA LYS A 45 11.05 4.74 -12.96
C LYS A 45 11.47 4.46 -14.40
N SER A 46 11.12 3.31 -14.97
CA SER A 46 11.44 2.98 -16.38
C SER A 46 10.76 3.92 -17.37
N LEU A 47 9.58 4.44 -17.02
CA LEU A 47 8.84 5.46 -17.78
C LEU A 47 9.39 6.89 -17.57
N GLY A 48 10.44 7.07 -16.78
CA GLY A 48 11.08 8.36 -16.50
C GLY A 48 10.31 9.23 -15.50
N ILE A 49 9.45 8.63 -14.68
CA ILE A 49 8.76 9.30 -13.58
C ILE A 49 9.71 9.37 -12.38
N ASN A 50 9.79 10.55 -11.76
CA ASN A 50 10.69 10.83 -10.65
C ASN A 50 9.97 11.28 -9.38
N THR A 51 8.63 11.28 -9.38
CA THR A 51 7.81 11.66 -8.23
C THR A 51 6.56 10.80 -8.18
N VAL A 52 6.32 10.19 -7.02
CA VAL A 52 5.14 9.37 -6.74
C VAL A 52 4.33 10.04 -5.64
N PHE A 53 3.06 10.31 -5.91
CA PHE A 53 2.11 10.75 -4.88
C PHE A 53 1.43 9.52 -4.31
N PHE A 54 1.80 9.15 -3.07
CA PHE A 54 1.21 8.01 -2.38
C PHE A 54 0.07 8.45 -1.45
N GLN A 55 -1.13 7.96 -1.72
CA GLN A 55 -2.30 8.29 -0.92
C GLN A 55 -2.31 7.45 0.35
N VAL A 56 -1.73 7.99 1.42
CA VAL A 56 -1.62 7.33 2.73
C VAL A 56 -2.94 7.28 3.50
N LYS A 57 -3.88 8.20 3.21
CA LYS A 57 -5.18 8.36 3.89
C LYS A 57 -6.34 8.20 2.88
N PRO A 58 -6.87 6.99 2.68
CA PRO A 58 -7.89 6.75 1.66
C PRO A 58 -9.31 7.20 2.09
N ASP A 59 -9.70 7.02 3.35
CA ASP A 59 -11.12 7.12 3.77
C ASP A 59 -11.32 7.39 5.28
N GLY A 60 -10.36 8.03 5.94
CA GLY A 60 -10.37 8.19 7.41
C GLY A 60 -9.63 7.07 8.14
N THR A 61 -9.07 6.12 7.42
CA THR A 61 -8.07 5.16 7.91
C THR A 61 -6.64 5.57 7.51
N ALA A 62 -5.64 4.88 8.06
CA ALA A 62 -4.22 5.11 7.80
C ALA A 62 -3.52 3.88 7.23
N LEU A 63 -2.62 4.11 6.28
CA LEU A 63 -1.66 3.12 5.76
C LEU A 63 -0.28 3.22 6.46
N TRP A 64 -0.25 3.76 7.67
CA TRP A 64 0.94 3.94 8.51
C TRP A 64 0.52 3.83 9.99
N PRO A 65 1.46 3.53 10.92
CA PRO A 65 1.15 3.47 12.34
C PRO A 65 0.74 4.86 12.84
N SER A 66 -0.56 5.03 13.09
CA SER A 66 -1.16 6.30 13.51
C SER A 66 -1.70 6.20 14.93
N LYS A 67 -1.54 7.27 15.71
CA LYS A 67 -2.13 7.40 17.06
C LYS A 67 -3.57 7.92 17.04
N ILE A 68 -4.05 8.38 15.88
CA ILE A 68 -5.32 9.09 15.73
C ILE A 68 -6.28 8.43 14.75
N LEU A 69 -5.77 7.62 13.80
CA LEU A 69 -6.57 6.94 12.78
C LEU A 69 -6.36 5.42 12.90
N PRO A 70 -7.41 4.61 12.69
CA PRO A 70 -7.26 3.15 12.61
C PRO A 70 -6.55 2.74 11.32
N TRP A 71 -5.96 1.54 11.33
CA TRP A 71 -5.42 0.91 10.12
C TRP A 71 -6.48 0.73 9.05
N SER A 72 -6.09 0.91 7.78
CA SER A 72 -6.96 0.73 6.63
C SER A 72 -7.27 -0.74 6.38
N ASP A 73 -8.55 -1.02 6.07
CA ASP A 73 -9.00 -2.32 5.57
C ASP A 73 -8.37 -2.70 4.23
N MET A 74 -7.77 -1.75 3.51
CA MET A 74 -6.99 -2.03 2.30
C MET A 74 -5.83 -2.98 2.59
N LEU A 75 -5.26 -2.96 3.80
CA LEU A 75 -4.09 -3.78 4.13
C LEU A 75 -4.42 -5.20 4.54
N THR A 76 -5.51 -5.40 5.28
CA THR A 76 -5.83 -6.69 5.95
C THR A 76 -7.25 -7.19 5.64
N GLY A 77 -8.09 -6.34 5.06
CA GLY A 77 -9.51 -6.59 4.86
C GLY A 77 -10.38 -6.17 6.05
N LYS A 78 -9.77 -5.70 7.15
CA LYS A 78 -10.49 -5.24 8.35
C LYS A 78 -9.94 -3.91 8.85
N ILE A 79 -10.84 -2.97 9.10
CA ILE A 79 -10.49 -1.67 9.69
C ILE A 79 -9.88 -1.88 11.08
N GLY A 80 -8.74 -1.25 11.34
CA GLY A 80 -8.06 -1.27 12.63
C GLY A 80 -7.14 -2.48 12.89
N GLU A 81 -7.14 -3.48 12.01
CA GLU A 81 -6.25 -4.65 12.14
C GLU A 81 -4.82 -4.28 11.73
N ASP A 82 -3.85 -4.54 12.62
CA ASP A 82 -2.43 -4.28 12.36
C ASP A 82 -1.92 -5.18 11.22
N PRO A 83 -1.39 -4.61 10.12
CA PRO A 83 -0.87 -5.38 8.99
C PRO A 83 0.41 -6.15 9.30
N GLY A 84 1.09 -5.88 10.42
CA GLY A 84 2.37 -6.48 10.82
C GLY A 84 3.61 -5.80 10.23
N TYR A 85 3.44 -4.69 9.49
CA TYR A 85 4.52 -3.88 8.95
C TYR A 85 4.06 -2.45 8.66
N ASP A 86 4.98 -1.52 8.42
CA ASP A 86 4.68 -0.13 8.04
C ASP A 86 4.89 0.07 6.52
N PRO A 87 3.79 0.17 5.72
CA PRO A 87 3.88 0.38 4.28
C PRO A 87 4.56 1.70 3.89
N LEU A 88 4.35 2.77 4.68
CA LEU A 88 4.94 4.07 4.42
C LEU A 88 6.45 4.03 4.65
N LYS A 89 6.88 3.40 5.74
CA LYS A 89 8.31 3.20 6.01
C LYS A 89 8.97 2.35 4.93
N PHE A 90 8.30 1.30 4.45
CA PHE A 90 8.81 0.47 3.36
C PHE A 90 8.96 1.26 2.05
N MET A 91 8.05 2.19 1.75
CA MET A 91 8.14 3.03 0.55
C MET A 91 9.33 4.02 0.57
N LEU A 92 9.69 4.52 1.76
CA LEU A 92 10.72 5.55 1.92
C LEU A 92 12.15 4.97 2.04
N GLY A 93 12.28 3.65 2.24
CA GLY A 93 13.55 2.97 2.52
C GLY A 93 14.16 2.25 1.32
#